data_AF-A0A518I9H2-F1
#
_entry.id   AF-A0A518I9H2-F1
#
_cell.length_a   1.000
_cell.length_b   1.000
_cell.length_c   1.000
_cell.angle_alpha   90.00
_cell.angle_beta   90.00
_cell.angle_gamma   90.00
#
_symmetry.space_group_name_H-M   'P 1'
#
loop_
_entity.id
_entity.type
_entity.pdbx_description
1 polymer ?
#
loop_
_entity_poly.entity_id
_entity_poly.type
_entity_poly.pdbx_seq_one_letter_code
_entity_poly.pdbx_strand_id
1 'polypeptide(L)'
;MTDTAVEILLGKPPFSEIDPAGFKRSLPLHDIIKNDARIIGFDDGDIVVRRGDWGNSAFFILSGNVRVGLERGKPTLPDEILGRHDNKVKTLWESFAQLWRNHSVPEVRKLDSVFSKSELKTRHAHNSTRIYLQEVSAVLDKYHTARLDAGHWFGELAALGRTSRVATVFSEGVSQLLEIRWQGIRDILRHDQNGKLKQYIEDAFRERALAAFLRTTPLFHDCQPELMQRIVDQVEFHTFGNYDSPKPFKDLIENQDHTTEGGEPVIIREGDYPSGIVMIRSGLARISQRHYNGRRTVGYLSPGQIFGLDEIRAEVQSLTPVGCSTQLSAIGHLNAVLVPTALVEELLKQNGSVGAADLHEVKTHVSDSGSNSVKINDDTLLSQLVDQNFVQGTSLMVIDLERCTRCDDCVRACSTAHDNNPRFIRHGPILNQYMVPNSCLHCVDPICMIECPTGAIFRDFAQGDIIINEQTCIGCAQCASNCPFDAIRMVDIRDSKGNIIVDSKTRSPLTQATKCDLCIDQKGGPACERACPHDALFRVDMQDAAQVGEAFSR
;
A
#
# COMPACT_ATOMS: atom_id res chain seq x y z
N MET A 1 -8.00 -20.89 14.89
CA MET A 1 -9.41 -21.10 15.29
C MET A 1 -9.60 -22.55 15.78
N THR A 2 -10.65 -22.88 16.55
CA THR A 2 -10.95 -24.29 16.91
C THR A 2 -11.60 -25.02 15.73
N ASP A 3 -11.40 -26.33 15.62
CA ASP A 3 -11.96 -27.14 14.51
C ASP A 3 -13.48 -27.02 14.40
N THR A 4 -14.19 -27.10 15.54
CA THR A 4 -15.65 -26.92 15.58
C THR A 4 -16.11 -25.56 15.04
N ALA A 5 -15.36 -24.49 15.32
CA ALA A 5 -15.71 -23.17 14.81
C ALA A 5 -15.48 -23.06 13.30
N VAL A 6 -14.46 -23.73 12.76
CA VAL A 6 -14.21 -23.81 11.32
C VAL A 6 -15.32 -24.56 10.61
N GLU A 7 -15.76 -25.70 11.15
CA GLU A 7 -16.88 -26.49 10.60
C GLU A 7 -18.18 -25.68 10.52
N ILE A 8 -18.49 -24.89 11.56
CA ILE A 8 -19.66 -24.01 11.57
C ILE A 8 -19.55 -22.93 10.49
N LEU A 9 -18.36 -22.36 10.29
CA LEU A 9 -18.13 -21.35 9.24
C LEU A 9 -18.27 -21.93 7.84
N LEU A 10 -17.67 -23.10 7.59
CA LEU A 10 -17.77 -23.82 6.33
C LEU A 10 -19.20 -24.26 6.00
N GLY A 11 -20.09 -24.34 7.00
CA GLY A 11 -21.51 -24.59 6.81
C GLY A 11 -22.36 -23.36 6.45
N LYS A 12 -21.76 -22.16 6.33
CA LYS A 12 -22.48 -20.90 6.07
C LYS A 12 -22.00 -20.21 4.78
N PRO A 13 -22.90 -19.53 4.03
CA PRO A 13 -22.49 -18.67 2.93
C PRO A 13 -21.60 -17.51 3.41
N PRO A 14 -20.59 -17.07 2.63
CA PRO A 14 -20.22 -17.61 1.31
C PRO A 14 -19.32 -18.86 1.36
N PHE A 15 -18.83 -19.28 2.53
CA PHE A 15 -17.84 -20.36 2.65
C PHE A 15 -18.38 -21.75 2.26
N SER A 16 -19.67 -22.00 2.49
CA SER A 16 -20.33 -23.24 2.07
C SER A 16 -20.44 -23.42 0.56
N GLU A 17 -20.24 -22.35 -0.22
CA GLU A 17 -20.35 -22.36 -1.68
C GLU A 17 -18.98 -22.56 -2.37
N ILE A 18 -17.90 -22.55 -1.59
CA ILE A 18 -16.54 -22.80 -2.09
C ILE A 18 -16.38 -24.29 -2.36
N ASP A 19 -15.92 -24.66 -3.55
CA ASP A 19 -15.62 -26.05 -3.88
C ASP A 19 -14.28 -26.49 -3.24
N PRO A 20 -14.30 -27.41 -2.25
CA PRO A 20 -13.08 -27.87 -1.61
C PRO A 20 -12.19 -28.73 -2.53
N ALA A 21 -12.71 -29.23 -3.66
CA ALA A 21 -11.94 -30.07 -4.59
C ALA A 21 -10.79 -29.32 -5.28
N GLY A 22 -10.89 -27.98 -5.40
CA GLY A 22 -9.85 -27.14 -5.98
C GLY A 22 -8.61 -26.93 -5.11
N PHE A 23 -8.66 -27.35 -3.84
CA PHE A 23 -7.60 -27.14 -2.86
C PHE A 23 -6.60 -28.31 -2.84
N LYS A 24 -5.32 -27.97 -2.64
CA LYS A 24 -4.25 -28.97 -2.53
C LYS A 24 -4.41 -29.77 -1.23
N ARG A 25 -4.05 -31.06 -1.25
CA ARG A 25 -4.03 -31.89 -0.03
C ARG A 25 -3.13 -31.33 1.07
N SER A 26 -2.07 -30.60 0.71
CA SER A 26 -1.17 -29.95 1.66
C SER A 26 -1.69 -28.63 2.22
N LEU A 27 -2.77 -28.08 1.64
CA LEU A 27 -3.35 -26.79 2.02
C LEU A 27 -4.88 -26.82 1.77
N PRO A 28 -5.64 -27.64 2.53
CA PRO A 28 -7.09 -27.72 2.39
C PRO A 28 -7.76 -26.43 2.87
N LEU A 29 -8.94 -26.11 2.33
CA LEU A 29 -9.73 -24.93 2.72
C LEU A 29 -9.93 -24.82 4.25
N HIS A 30 -10.18 -25.95 4.90
CA HIS A 30 -10.30 -26.04 6.35
C HIS A 30 -9.08 -25.45 7.07
N ASP A 31 -7.87 -25.84 6.65
CA ASP A 31 -6.64 -25.40 7.31
C ASP A 31 -6.32 -23.94 7.01
N ILE A 32 -6.68 -23.45 5.82
CA ILE A 32 -6.58 -22.02 5.50
C ILE A 32 -7.46 -21.22 6.47
N ILE A 33 -8.75 -21.55 6.60
CA ILE A 33 -9.64 -20.83 7.53
C ILE A 33 -9.17 -20.99 8.98
N LYS A 34 -8.72 -22.18 9.37
CA LYS A 34 -8.26 -22.45 10.74
C LYS A 34 -7.07 -21.58 11.14
N ASN A 35 -6.13 -21.39 10.23
CA ASN A 35 -4.84 -20.76 10.51
C ASN A 35 -4.79 -19.28 10.12
N ASP A 36 -5.55 -18.88 9.10
CA ASP A 36 -5.57 -17.51 8.57
C ASP A 36 -6.79 -16.69 8.96
N ALA A 37 -7.76 -17.29 9.66
CA ALA A 37 -8.92 -16.59 10.17
C ALA A 37 -9.11 -16.72 11.69
N ARG A 38 -9.80 -15.74 12.27
CA ARG A 38 -10.24 -15.75 13.66
C ARG A 38 -11.61 -15.10 13.81
N ILE A 39 -12.41 -15.65 14.73
CA ILE A 39 -13.69 -15.05 15.13
C ILE A 39 -13.42 -14.08 16.28
N ILE A 40 -13.93 -12.87 16.17
CA ILE A 40 -13.75 -11.79 17.12
C ILE A 40 -15.13 -11.23 17.46
N GLY A 41 -15.51 -11.28 18.73
CA GLY A 41 -16.68 -10.55 19.23
C GLY A 41 -16.30 -9.11 19.54
N PHE A 42 -17.17 -8.15 19.23
CA PHE A 42 -17.03 -6.72 19.53
C PHE A 42 -18.23 -6.25 20.36
N ASP A 43 -17.98 -5.36 21.32
CA ASP A 43 -19.03 -4.71 22.09
C ASP A 43 -19.49 -3.42 21.41
N ASP A 44 -20.63 -2.87 21.87
CA ASP A 44 -21.14 -1.59 21.37
C ASP A 44 -20.09 -0.47 21.49
N GLY A 45 -19.81 0.19 20.37
CA GLY A 45 -18.83 1.27 20.26
C GLY A 45 -17.37 0.85 20.13
N ASP A 46 -17.08 -0.45 20.09
CA ASP A 46 -15.74 -0.92 19.76
C ASP A 46 -15.41 -0.51 18.32
N ILE A 47 -14.20 0.03 18.13
CA ILE A 47 -13.68 0.35 16.81
C ILE A 47 -13.12 -0.93 16.19
N VAL A 48 -13.64 -1.32 15.02
CA VAL A 48 -13.22 -2.53 14.31
C VAL A 48 -12.04 -2.24 13.38
N VAL A 49 -12.17 -1.23 12.52
CA VAL A 49 -11.07 -0.72 11.70
C VAL A 49 -11.11 0.79 11.71
N ARG A 50 -9.95 1.43 11.57
CA ARG A 50 -9.87 2.90 11.44
C ARG A 50 -9.47 3.29 10.04
N ARG A 51 -10.05 4.37 9.53
CA ARG A 51 -9.71 4.95 8.23
C ARG A 51 -8.22 5.27 8.16
N GLY A 52 -7.58 4.80 7.11
CA GLY A 52 -6.16 4.89 6.79
C GLY A 52 -5.34 3.69 7.29
N ASP A 53 -5.88 2.86 8.21
CA ASP A 53 -5.13 1.76 8.80
C ASP A 53 -4.80 0.84 7.64
N TRP A 54 -3.59 0.33 7.55
CA TRP A 54 -3.34 -0.65 6.52
C TRP A 54 -3.97 -1.98 6.92
N GLY A 55 -4.97 -2.36 6.15
CA GLY A 55 -5.74 -3.56 6.39
C GLY A 55 -5.08 -4.77 5.79
N ASN A 56 -4.42 -5.60 6.58
CA ASN A 56 -3.90 -6.90 6.12
C ASN A 56 -4.92 -8.03 6.26
N SER A 57 -6.18 -7.69 6.55
CA SER A 57 -7.27 -8.62 6.79
C SER A 57 -8.58 -8.06 6.24
N ALA A 58 -9.53 -8.90 5.85
CA ALA A 58 -10.90 -8.49 5.60
C ALA A 58 -11.80 -9.01 6.72
N PHE A 59 -12.93 -8.35 6.91
CA PHE A 59 -13.91 -8.71 7.92
C PHE A 59 -15.20 -9.16 7.26
N PHE A 60 -15.74 -10.26 7.75
CA PHE A 60 -17.07 -10.75 7.40
C PHE A 60 -17.95 -10.74 8.65
N ILE A 61 -19.13 -10.12 8.56
CA ILE A 61 -20.02 -9.95 9.71
C ILE A 61 -20.81 -11.26 9.92
N LEU A 62 -20.52 -12.00 11.00
CA LEU A 62 -21.20 -13.24 11.33
C LEU A 62 -22.55 -12.99 12.03
N SER A 63 -22.59 -12.00 12.91
CA SER A 63 -23.79 -11.57 13.62
C SER A 63 -23.66 -10.14 14.15
N GLY A 64 -24.80 -9.49 14.41
CA GLY A 64 -24.84 -8.08 14.78
C GLY A 64 -24.74 -7.16 13.56
N ASN A 65 -24.38 -5.90 13.80
CA ASN A 65 -24.21 -4.90 12.76
C ASN A 65 -23.03 -3.96 13.11
N VAL A 66 -22.49 -3.32 12.08
CA VAL A 66 -21.44 -2.32 12.20
C VAL A 66 -21.81 -1.08 11.41
N ARG A 67 -21.24 0.06 11.80
CA ARG A 67 -21.42 1.35 11.16
C ARG A 67 -20.12 1.80 10.52
N VAL A 68 -20.21 2.30 9.30
CA VAL A 68 -19.11 2.83 8.50
C VAL A 68 -19.25 4.34 8.42
N GLY A 69 -18.22 5.09 8.80
CA GLY A 69 -18.21 6.55 8.64
C GLY A 69 -18.11 6.95 7.16
N LEU A 70 -19.04 7.77 6.67
CA LEU A 70 -19.06 8.30 5.30
C LEU A 70 -18.68 9.79 5.28
N GLU A 71 -17.82 10.16 4.33
CA GLU A 71 -17.40 11.54 4.12
C GLU A 71 -18.19 12.17 2.96
N ARG A 72 -19.22 12.94 3.29
CA ARG A 72 -19.73 13.97 2.38
C ARG A 72 -19.78 15.31 3.11
N GLY A 73 -18.69 16.07 2.99
CA GLY A 73 -18.67 17.53 3.19
C GLY A 73 -18.82 18.07 4.63
N LYS A 74 -18.57 17.27 5.69
CA LYS A 74 -18.68 17.67 7.11
C LYS A 74 -17.60 16.97 7.96
N PRO A 75 -17.26 17.48 9.17
CA PRO A 75 -16.07 17.05 9.92
C PRO A 75 -16.03 15.54 10.14
N THR A 76 -14.87 14.94 9.91
CA THR A 76 -14.55 13.55 10.20
C THR A 76 -14.36 13.33 11.71
N LEU A 77 -14.41 12.08 12.16
CA LEU A 77 -14.00 11.74 13.54
C LEU A 77 -12.54 12.20 13.75
N PRO A 78 -12.25 13.06 14.75
CA PRO A 78 -10.89 13.50 15.07
C PRO A 78 -9.95 12.32 15.37
N ASP A 79 -8.70 12.39 14.91
CA ASP A 79 -7.71 11.32 15.09
C ASP A 79 -7.40 11.03 16.58
N GLU A 80 -7.52 12.04 17.45
CA GLU A 80 -7.34 11.85 18.89
C GLU A 80 -8.42 10.94 19.50
N ILE A 81 -9.66 11.05 19.00
CA ILE A 81 -10.79 10.22 19.43
C ILE A 81 -10.65 8.77 18.95
N LEU A 82 -9.88 8.54 17.89
CA LEU A 82 -9.59 7.21 17.34
C LEU A 82 -8.37 6.54 18.00
N GLY A 83 -7.77 7.14 19.03
CA GLY A 83 -6.62 6.60 19.74
C GLY A 83 -5.31 6.65 18.97
N ARG A 84 -5.22 7.56 18.01
CA ARG A 84 -3.94 7.92 17.39
C ARG A 84 -3.31 8.99 18.26
N HIS A 85 -2.12 8.71 18.75
CA HIS A 85 -1.27 9.77 19.24
C HIS A 85 -0.73 10.51 18.02
N ASP A 86 -0.99 11.81 17.95
CA ASP A 86 -0.09 12.68 17.21
C ASP A 86 1.31 12.47 17.78
N ASN A 87 2.26 12.09 16.92
CA ASN A 87 3.66 12.21 17.26
C ASN A 87 3.90 13.68 17.59
N LYS A 88 4.05 13.98 18.89
CA LYS A 88 4.21 15.35 19.34
C LYS A 88 5.53 15.86 18.77
N VAL A 89 5.42 16.64 17.70
CA VAL A 89 6.58 17.24 17.05
C VAL A 89 7.29 18.10 18.08
N LYS A 90 8.57 17.81 18.30
CA LYS A 90 9.39 18.49 19.30
C LYS A 90 9.35 19.99 19.05
N THR A 91 9.17 20.75 20.11
CA THR A 91 9.37 22.20 20.06
C THR A 91 10.83 22.51 19.75
N LEU A 92 11.12 23.75 19.31
CA LEU A 92 12.50 24.19 19.07
C LEU A 92 13.36 24.03 20.33
N TRP A 93 12.78 24.30 21.50
CA TRP A 93 13.42 24.11 22.80
C TRP A 93 13.69 22.64 23.13
N GLU A 94 12.75 21.74 22.86
CA GLU A 94 12.95 20.29 23.07
C GLU A 94 14.02 19.74 22.11
N SER A 95 14.01 20.17 20.85
CA SER A 95 15.01 19.80 19.84
C SER A 95 16.40 20.31 20.22
N PHE A 96 16.50 21.52 20.75
CA PHE A 96 17.76 22.07 21.25
C PHE A 96 18.23 21.33 22.51
N ALA A 97 17.34 21.12 23.49
CA ALA A 97 17.65 20.40 24.73
C ALA A 97 18.08 18.94 24.47
N GLN A 98 17.63 18.33 23.37
CA GLN A 98 18.02 16.99 22.95
C GLN A 98 19.55 16.84 22.80
N LEU A 99 20.24 17.87 22.30
CA LEU A 99 21.70 17.86 22.15
C LEU A 99 22.44 17.59 23.47
N TRP A 100 21.86 18.00 24.60
CA TRP A 100 22.42 17.76 25.95
C TRP A 100 21.76 16.60 26.70
N ARG A 101 20.58 16.15 26.26
CA ARG A 101 19.79 15.10 26.93
C ARG A 101 19.95 13.72 26.32
N ASN A 102 20.52 13.62 25.12
CA ASN A 102 20.80 12.33 24.48
C ASN A 102 21.64 11.46 25.42
N HIS A 103 21.24 10.20 25.57
CA HIS A 103 21.99 9.26 26.38
C HIS A 103 23.33 8.95 25.71
N SER A 104 24.40 8.78 26.50
CA SER A 104 25.74 8.44 25.99
C SER A 104 25.85 7.04 25.37
N VAL A 105 24.81 6.21 25.50
CA VAL A 105 24.73 4.87 24.91
C VAL A 105 23.45 4.78 24.07
N PRO A 106 23.51 4.13 22.90
CA PRO A 106 22.36 4.01 22.01
C PRO A 106 21.31 3.04 22.56
N GLU A 107 20.09 3.11 22.01
CA GLU A 107 18.98 2.18 22.27
C GLU A 107 18.41 2.15 23.70
N VAL A 108 18.51 3.28 24.41
CA VAL A 108 17.90 3.44 25.72
C VAL A 108 16.39 3.66 25.59
N ARG A 109 15.57 2.79 26.20
CA ARG A 109 14.11 2.86 26.17
C ARG A 109 13.55 3.25 27.54
N LYS A 110 12.58 4.19 27.55
CA LYS A 110 11.84 4.56 28.77
C LYS A 110 10.58 3.68 28.86
N LEU A 111 10.61 2.68 29.73
CA LEU A 111 9.49 1.76 29.98
C LEU A 111 8.34 2.39 30.80
N ASP A 112 8.51 3.61 31.32
CA ASP A 112 7.59 4.21 32.29
C ASP A 112 6.35 4.91 31.69
N SER A 113 6.26 5.06 30.37
CA SER A 113 5.12 5.75 29.71
C SER A 113 3.92 4.82 29.41
N VAL A 114 3.93 3.59 29.91
CA VAL A 114 2.99 2.52 29.52
C VAL A 114 1.56 2.73 30.05
N PHE A 115 1.31 3.64 31.01
CA PHE A 115 0.01 3.69 31.70
C PHE A 115 -0.58 5.08 31.97
N SER A 116 0.00 6.19 31.50
CA SER A 116 -0.44 7.51 31.94
C SER A 116 -0.69 8.47 30.79
N LYS A 117 -1.97 8.83 30.63
CA LYS A 117 -2.54 9.91 29.80
C LYS A 117 -2.96 9.55 28.38
N SER A 118 -4.09 8.87 28.30
CA SER A 118 -4.98 8.93 27.15
C SER A 118 -6.42 9.00 27.66
N GLU A 119 -7.25 9.88 27.10
CA GLU A 119 -8.69 9.91 27.37
C GLU A 119 -9.42 8.68 26.79
N LEU A 120 -8.71 7.80 26.09
CA LEU A 120 -9.21 6.49 25.69
C LEU A 120 -9.06 5.50 26.84
N LYS A 121 -10.19 4.92 27.25
CA LYS A 121 -10.19 3.76 28.16
C LYS A 121 -10.08 2.48 27.35
N THR A 122 -9.12 1.66 27.73
CA THR A 122 -8.99 0.28 27.27
C THR A 122 -10.03 -0.59 27.97
N ARG A 123 -10.89 -1.28 27.20
CA ARG A 123 -11.71 -2.36 27.76
C ARG A 123 -10.91 -3.67 27.68
N HIS A 124 -10.78 -4.36 28.81
CA HIS A 124 -10.29 -5.73 28.83
C HIS A 124 -11.48 -6.66 28.59
N ALA A 125 -11.64 -7.12 27.36
CA ALA A 125 -12.63 -8.13 27.00
C ALA A 125 -11.92 -9.28 26.28
N HIS A 126 -12.17 -10.52 26.72
CA HIS A 126 -11.69 -11.76 26.09
C HIS A 126 -10.21 -11.72 25.63
N ASN A 127 -9.27 -11.54 26.56
CA ASN A 127 -7.82 -11.59 26.29
C ASN A 127 -7.27 -10.54 25.32
N SER A 128 -8.02 -9.49 24.99
CA SER A 128 -7.56 -8.39 24.14
C SER A 128 -7.86 -7.03 24.76
N THR A 129 -6.94 -6.08 24.56
CA THR A 129 -7.08 -4.69 24.97
C THR A 129 -7.68 -3.90 23.81
N ARG A 130 -8.86 -3.31 24.00
CA ARG A 130 -9.57 -2.62 22.90
C ARG A 130 -9.90 -1.18 23.20
N ILE A 131 -9.90 -0.40 22.13
CA ILE A 131 -10.23 1.01 22.11
C ILE A 131 -11.72 1.15 21.77
N TYR A 132 -12.45 1.89 22.59
CA TYR A 132 -13.90 2.10 22.45
C TYR A 132 -14.24 3.60 22.55
N LEU A 133 -15.26 4.00 21.80
CA LEU A 133 -15.82 5.36 21.77
C LEU A 133 -16.91 5.55 22.83
N GLN A 134 -16.75 6.50 23.75
CA GLN A 134 -17.84 6.90 24.65
C GLN A 134 -18.98 7.58 23.87
N GLU A 135 -20.23 7.22 24.19
CA GLU A 135 -21.47 7.80 23.63
C GLU A 135 -21.63 7.66 22.10
N VAL A 136 -21.51 6.41 21.62
CA VAL A 136 -21.72 5.99 20.23
C VAL A 136 -22.98 6.63 19.62
N SER A 137 -24.12 6.62 20.32
CA SER A 137 -25.38 7.18 19.83
C SER A 137 -25.31 8.70 19.53
N ALA A 138 -24.64 9.49 20.38
CA ALA A 138 -24.53 10.95 20.20
C ALA A 138 -23.54 11.34 19.09
N VAL A 139 -22.51 10.51 18.89
CA VAL A 139 -21.56 10.62 17.77
C VAL A 139 -22.21 10.18 16.46
N LEU A 140 -23.01 9.11 16.49
CA LEU A 140 -23.70 8.55 15.33
C LEU A 140 -24.74 9.47 14.70
N ASP A 141 -25.50 10.20 15.52
CA ASP A 141 -26.52 11.14 15.01
C ASP A 141 -25.89 12.40 14.37
N LYS A 142 -24.61 12.66 14.65
CA LYS A 142 -23.87 13.85 14.19
C LYS A 142 -23.11 13.64 12.88
N TYR A 143 -22.80 12.40 12.50
CA TYR A 143 -21.99 12.06 11.31
C TYR A 143 -22.75 11.15 10.34
N HIS A 144 -22.55 11.31 9.03
CA HIS A 144 -23.17 10.41 8.06
C HIS A 144 -22.51 9.03 8.14
N THR A 145 -23.30 8.01 8.48
CA THR A 145 -22.81 6.63 8.57
C THR A 145 -23.66 5.69 7.72
N ALA A 146 -23.02 4.74 7.03
CA ALA A 146 -23.71 3.58 6.46
C ALA A 146 -23.73 2.44 7.46
N ARG A 147 -24.79 1.65 7.46
CA ARG A 147 -24.90 0.44 8.27
C ARG A 147 -24.60 -0.80 7.43
N LEU A 148 -23.82 -1.72 7.99
CA LEU A 148 -23.54 -3.03 7.44
C LEU A 148 -24.07 -4.10 8.40
N ASP A 149 -24.93 -4.97 7.91
CA ASP A 149 -25.53 -6.06 8.67
C ASP A 149 -24.79 -7.40 8.45
N ALA A 150 -25.16 -8.42 9.23
CA ALA A 150 -24.65 -9.78 9.07
C ALA A 150 -24.72 -10.29 7.62
N GLY A 151 -23.67 -10.96 7.18
CA GLY A 151 -23.46 -11.39 5.79
C GLY A 151 -22.63 -10.42 4.96
N HIS A 152 -22.40 -9.18 5.39
CA HIS A 152 -21.58 -8.25 4.61
C HIS A 152 -20.08 -8.38 4.87
N TRP A 153 -19.29 -8.08 3.82
CA TRP A 153 -17.86 -7.85 3.92
C TRP A 153 -17.54 -6.37 4.07
N PHE A 154 -16.42 -6.10 4.74
CA PHE A 154 -15.72 -4.83 4.60
C PHE A 154 -14.22 -5.00 4.81
N GLY A 155 -13.45 -4.06 4.25
CA GLY A 155 -12.01 -4.04 4.35
C GLY A 155 -11.29 -4.96 3.34
N GLU A 156 -12.03 -5.72 2.54
CA GLU A 156 -11.56 -6.49 1.41
C GLU A 156 -10.67 -5.67 0.47
N LEU A 157 -11.02 -4.41 0.23
CA LEU A 157 -10.23 -3.52 -0.62
C LEU A 157 -8.84 -3.22 -0.08
N ALA A 158 -8.74 -3.00 1.23
CA ALA A 158 -7.45 -2.74 1.85
C ALA A 158 -6.61 -4.03 1.87
N ALA A 159 -7.23 -5.18 2.13
CA ALA A 159 -6.57 -6.48 2.21
C ALA A 159 -6.07 -6.98 0.85
N LEU A 160 -6.91 -6.91 -0.19
CA LEU A 160 -6.59 -7.38 -1.54
C LEU A 160 -5.85 -6.32 -2.36
N GLY A 161 -6.31 -5.06 -2.24
CA GLY A 161 -5.72 -3.93 -2.95
C GLY A 161 -4.36 -3.52 -2.40
N ARG A 162 -4.01 -4.00 -1.20
CA ARG A 162 -2.86 -3.55 -0.43
C ARG A 162 -2.88 -2.03 -0.37
N THR A 163 -3.95 -1.50 0.20
CA THR A 163 -4.15 -0.07 0.37
C THR A 163 -4.53 0.22 1.81
N SER A 164 -4.44 1.48 2.20
CA SER A 164 -5.02 1.94 3.45
C SER A 164 -6.55 1.76 3.46
N ARG A 165 -7.13 1.54 4.64
CA ARG A 165 -8.60 1.50 4.82
C ARG A 165 -9.19 2.84 4.43
N VAL A 166 -10.29 2.83 3.71
CA VAL A 166 -10.94 4.06 3.23
C VAL A 166 -11.91 4.66 4.23
N ALA A 167 -12.32 3.90 5.25
CA ALA A 167 -13.29 4.33 6.24
C ALA A 167 -13.02 3.73 7.62
N THR A 168 -13.54 4.40 8.66
CA THR A 168 -13.57 3.90 10.03
C THR A 168 -14.87 3.11 10.22
N VAL A 169 -14.76 1.93 10.81
CA VAL A 169 -15.88 1.04 11.10
C VAL A 169 -15.91 0.73 12.59
N PHE A 170 -17.10 0.79 13.18
CA PHE A 170 -17.32 0.55 14.60
C PHE A 170 -18.57 -0.32 14.79
N SER A 171 -18.58 -1.11 15.86
CA SER A 171 -19.68 -2.00 16.20
C SER A 171 -20.86 -1.20 16.73
N GLU A 172 -22.07 -1.49 16.24
CA GLU A 172 -23.33 -0.98 16.80
C GLU A 172 -24.01 -2.16 17.51
N GLY A 173 -24.02 -2.12 18.84
CA GLY A 173 -24.33 -3.27 19.68
C GLY A 173 -23.23 -4.34 19.72
N VAL A 174 -23.58 -5.51 20.27
CA VAL A 174 -22.69 -6.68 20.30
C VAL A 174 -22.68 -7.33 18.92
N SER A 175 -21.51 -7.44 18.31
CA SER A 175 -21.32 -8.09 17.01
C SER A 175 -20.27 -9.19 17.06
N GLN A 176 -20.35 -10.16 16.15
CA GLN A 176 -19.28 -11.13 15.91
C GLN A 176 -18.83 -11.05 14.48
N LEU A 177 -17.51 -10.90 14.29
CA LEU A 177 -16.88 -10.76 13.00
C LEU A 177 -15.87 -11.87 12.79
N LEU A 178 -15.78 -12.35 11.56
CA LEU A 178 -14.69 -13.19 11.09
C LEU A 178 -13.63 -12.29 10.46
N GLU A 179 -12.46 -12.20 11.08
CA GLU A 179 -11.29 -11.57 10.48
C GLU A 179 -10.48 -12.61 9.72
N ILE A 180 -10.25 -12.41 8.42
CA ILE A 180 -9.41 -13.27 7.59
C ILE A 180 -8.23 -12.47 7.09
N ARG A 181 -7.01 -12.97 7.30
CA ARG A 181 -5.79 -12.36 6.75
C ARG A 181 -5.77 -12.44 5.23
N TRP A 182 -5.10 -11.48 4.59
CA TRP A 182 -5.02 -11.42 3.12
C TRP A 182 -4.42 -12.71 2.53
N GLN A 183 -3.47 -13.37 3.19
CA GLN A 183 -2.92 -14.65 2.74
C GLN A 183 -4.02 -15.71 2.63
N GLY A 184 -4.87 -15.81 3.65
CA GLY A 184 -6.01 -16.71 3.65
C GLY A 184 -6.99 -16.39 2.53
N ILE A 185 -7.32 -15.11 2.34
CA ILE A 185 -8.21 -14.68 1.25
C ILE A 185 -7.59 -15.01 -0.12
N ARG A 186 -6.32 -14.68 -0.33
CA ARG A 186 -5.59 -14.99 -1.57
C ARG A 186 -5.61 -16.49 -1.86
N ASP A 187 -5.25 -17.31 -0.88
CA ASP A 187 -5.14 -18.75 -1.06
C ASP A 187 -6.51 -19.37 -1.35
N ILE A 188 -7.58 -18.85 -0.72
CA ILE A 188 -8.95 -19.24 -1.07
C ILE A 188 -9.29 -18.82 -2.50
N LEU A 189 -9.09 -17.56 -2.87
CA LEU A 189 -9.42 -17.03 -4.21
C LEU A 189 -8.67 -17.74 -5.33
N ARG A 190 -7.45 -18.22 -5.06
CA ARG A 190 -6.64 -18.96 -6.02
C ARG A 190 -7.18 -20.37 -6.28
N HIS A 191 -7.71 -21.02 -5.25
CA HIS A 191 -8.11 -22.42 -5.29
C HIS A 191 -9.63 -22.62 -5.44
N ASP A 192 -10.42 -21.55 -5.27
CA ASP A 192 -11.86 -21.53 -5.55
C ASP A 192 -12.14 -21.60 -7.06
N GLN A 193 -12.29 -22.81 -7.59
CA GLN A 193 -12.54 -23.06 -9.01
C GLN A 193 -13.87 -22.47 -9.51
N ASN A 194 -14.85 -22.31 -8.62
CA ASN A 194 -16.15 -21.75 -8.96
C ASN A 194 -16.18 -20.22 -8.84
N GLY A 195 -15.11 -19.61 -8.31
CA GLY A 195 -14.96 -18.17 -8.15
C GLY A 195 -16.05 -17.50 -7.30
N LYS A 196 -16.74 -18.27 -6.45
CA LYS A 196 -17.91 -17.80 -5.69
C LYS A 196 -17.54 -16.77 -4.64
N LEU A 197 -16.42 -16.98 -3.93
CA LEU A 197 -15.95 -15.98 -2.97
C LEU A 197 -15.50 -14.70 -3.69
N LYS A 198 -14.86 -14.84 -4.85
CA LYS A 198 -14.44 -13.69 -5.68
C LYS A 198 -15.64 -12.85 -6.09
N GLN A 199 -16.66 -13.49 -6.66
CA GLN A 199 -17.93 -12.84 -7.05
C GLN A 199 -18.54 -12.10 -5.86
N TYR A 200 -18.63 -12.76 -4.70
CA TYR A 200 -19.23 -12.16 -3.50
C TYR A 200 -18.50 -10.89 -3.02
N ILE A 201 -17.16 -10.89 -3.08
CA ILE A 201 -16.32 -9.74 -2.74
C ILE A 201 -16.47 -8.62 -3.76
N GLU A 202 -16.46 -8.95 -5.06
CA GLU A 202 -16.55 -7.99 -6.15
C GLU A 202 -17.94 -7.33 -6.23
N ASP A 203 -19.02 -8.09 -6.05
CA ASP A 203 -20.39 -7.57 -6.05
C ASP A 203 -20.59 -6.56 -4.92
N ALA A 204 -20.10 -6.88 -3.71
CA ALA A 204 -20.12 -5.96 -2.58
C ALA A 204 -19.35 -4.66 -2.85
N PHE A 205 -18.22 -4.72 -3.55
CA PHE A 205 -17.47 -3.53 -3.95
C PHE A 205 -18.19 -2.72 -5.04
N ARG A 206 -18.71 -3.41 -6.06
CA ARG A 206 -19.41 -2.83 -7.21
C ARG A 206 -20.59 -1.98 -6.76
N GLU A 207 -21.40 -2.50 -5.84
CA GLU A 207 -22.56 -1.79 -5.29
C GLU A 207 -22.21 -0.53 -4.48
N ARG A 208 -21.01 -0.44 -3.87
CA ARG A 208 -20.78 0.48 -2.73
C ARG A 208 -19.66 1.50 -2.92
N ALA A 209 -18.65 1.20 -3.74
CA ALA A 209 -17.45 2.04 -3.83
C ALA A 209 -16.94 2.31 -5.26
N LEU A 210 -17.30 1.48 -6.24
CA LEU A 210 -16.85 1.67 -7.63
C LEU A 210 -17.35 3.00 -8.22
N ALA A 211 -18.62 3.36 -8.01
CA ALA A 211 -19.18 4.62 -8.50
C ALA A 211 -18.48 5.85 -7.90
N ALA A 212 -18.00 5.76 -6.65
CA ALA A 212 -17.25 6.84 -6.03
C ALA A 212 -15.83 6.96 -6.63
N PHE A 213 -15.17 5.83 -6.88
CA PHE A 213 -13.85 5.78 -7.52
C PHE A 213 -13.88 6.32 -8.96
N LEU A 214 -14.86 5.91 -9.79
CA LEU A 214 -14.94 6.37 -11.17
C LEU A 214 -15.13 7.89 -11.25
N ARG A 215 -15.92 8.46 -10.34
CA ARG A 215 -16.17 9.92 -10.28
C ARG A 215 -14.93 10.77 -9.94
N THR A 216 -13.89 10.20 -9.32
CA THR A 216 -12.64 10.96 -9.08
C THR A 216 -11.79 11.08 -10.33
N THR A 217 -12.09 10.32 -11.38
CA THR A 217 -11.35 10.34 -12.64
C THR A 217 -12.01 11.34 -13.60
N PRO A 218 -11.26 12.31 -14.16
CA PRO A 218 -11.81 13.37 -15.02
C PRO A 218 -12.64 12.85 -16.20
N LEU A 219 -12.27 11.69 -16.75
CA LEU A 219 -12.97 11.04 -17.87
C LEU A 219 -14.47 10.79 -17.58
N PHE A 220 -14.84 10.55 -16.32
CA PHE A 220 -16.19 10.17 -15.94
C PHE A 220 -16.97 11.27 -15.19
N HIS A 221 -16.43 12.48 -15.09
CA HIS A 221 -17.03 13.56 -14.29
C HIS A 221 -18.46 13.90 -14.77
N ASP A 222 -18.64 13.98 -16.08
CA ASP A 222 -19.90 14.37 -16.73
C ASP A 222 -20.70 13.15 -17.27
N CYS A 223 -20.38 11.93 -16.83
CA CYS A 223 -21.06 10.72 -17.28
C CYS A 223 -22.52 10.70 -16.83
N GLN A 224 -23.45 10.41 -17.76
CA GLN A 224 -24.88 10.29 -17.41
C GLN A 224 -25.10 9.20 -16.35
N PRO A 225 -26.05 9.37 -15.41
CA PRO A 225 -26.31 8.39 -14.35
C PRO A 225 -26.58 6.96 -14.88
N GLU A 226 -27.30 6.83 -15.99
CA GLU A 226 -27.64 5.55 -16.59
C GLU A 226 -26.42 4.85 -17.20
N LEU A 227 -25.54 5.61 -17.88
CA LEU A 227 -24.30 5.09 -18.43
C LEU A 227 -23.32 4.72 -17.31
N MET A 228 -23.23 5.56 -16.27
CA MET A 228 -22.44 5.28 -15.07
C MET A 228 -22.85 3.96 -14.43
N GLN A 229 -24.15 3.68 -14.33
CA GLN A 229 -24.63 2.42 -13.78
C GLN A 229 -24.20 1.23 -14.65
N ARG A 230 -24.34 1.33 -15.98
CA ARG A 230 -23.88 0.28 -16.90
C ARG A 230 -22.37 0.04 -16.84
N ILE A 231 -21.58 1.11 -16.67
CA ILE A 231 -20.14 1.01 -16.44
C ILE A 231 -19.87 0.27 -15.12
N VAL A 232 -20.53 0.70 -14.04
CA VAL A 232 -20.42 0.03 -12.74
C VAL A 232 -20.80 -1.45 -12.86
N ASP A 233 -21.78 -1.82 -13.67
CA ASP A 233 -22.27 -3.20 -13.84
C ASP A 233 -21.35 -4.08 -14.71
N GLN A 234 -20.53 -3.51 -15.59
CA GLN A 234 -19.72 -4.26 -16.58
C GLN A 234 -18.20 -4.10 -16.42
N VAL A 235 -17.75 -3.24 -15.51
CA VAL A 235 -16.33 -3.12 -15.18
C VAL A 235 -15.75 -4.46 -14.69
N GLU A 236 -14.53 -4.74 -15.10
CA GLU A 236 -13.77 -5.90 -14.65
C GLU A 236 -12.60 -5.51 -13.75
N PHE A 237 -12.37 -6.29 -12.70
CA PHE A 237 -11.23 -6.14 -11.81
C PHE A 237 -10.16 -7.17 -12.17
N HIS A 238 -8.98 -6.67 -12.49
CA HIS A 238 -7.83 -7.50 -12.82
C HIS A 238 -6.71 -7.26 -11.83
N THR A 239 -6.15 -8.35 -11.33
CA THR A 239 -4.94 -8.37 -10.51
C THR A 239 -3.86 -9.07 -11.30
N PHE A 240 -2.77 -8.37 -11.58
CA PHE A 240 -1.61 -8.85 -12.32
C PHE A 240 -0.42 -9.00 -11.38
N GLY A 241 0.41 -10.01 -11.63
CA GLY A 241 1.58 -10.34 -10.81
C GLY A 241 1.42 -11.67 -10.07
N ASN A 242 2.54 -12.31 -9.74
CA ASN A 242 2.55 -13.58 -9.01
C ASN A 242 3.29 -13.40 -7.68
N TYR A 243 2.61 -13.62 -6.54
CA TYR A 243 3.22 -13.55 -5.20
C TYR A 243 4.01 -14.81 -4.81
N ASP A 244 3.89 -15.92 -5.56
CA ASP A 244 4.40 -17.24 -5.14
C ASP A 244 5.81 -17.59 -5.61
N SER A 245 6.69 -16.62 -5.72
CA SER A 245 8.11 -16.94 -5.65
C SER A 245 8.71 -16.36 -4.39
N PRO A 246 8.70 -17.11 -3.28
CA PRO A 246 9.79 -17.07 -2.31
C PRO A 246 11.05 -17.72 -2.92
N LYS A 247 11.33 -17.43 -4.19
CA LYS A 247 12.60 -17.75 -4.80
C LYS A 247 13.37 -16.44 -4.85
N PRO A 248 14.64 -16.43 -4.39
CA PRO A 248 15.48 -15.25 -4.48
C PRO A 248 15.40 -14.72 -5.92
N PHE A 249 15.35 -13.39 -6.06
CA PHE A 249 15.26 -12.65 -7.33
C PHE A 249 16.21 -13.17 -8.43
N LYS A 250 17.28 -13.87 -8.03
CA LYS A 250 18.24 -14.59 -8.88
C LYS A 250 17.66 -15.73 -9.73
N ASP A 251 16.56 -16.37 -9.32
CA ASP A 251 16.02 -17.58 -9.99
C ASP A 251 14.97 -17.27 -11.08
N LEU A 252 14.51 -16.02 -11.19
CA LEU A 252 13.54 -15.60 -12.21
C LEU A 252 14.15 -15.44 -13.61
N ILE A 253 15.47 -15.56 -13.72
CA ILE A 253 16.21 -15.41 -14.99
C ILE A 253 16.17 -16.71 -15.83
N GLU A 254 15.85 -17.87 -15.24
CA GLU A 254 16.10 -19.17 -15.90
C GLU A 254 14.87 -19.93 -16.44
N ASN A 255 13.62 -19.49 -16.24
CA ASN A 255 12.45 -20.19 -16.78
C ASN A 255 11.47 -19.26 -17.50
N GLN A 256 11.46 -19.33 -18.83
CA GLN A 256 10.54 -18.59 -19.70
C GLN A 256 9.19 -19.33 -19.82
N ASP A 257 8.16 -18.85 -19.11
CA ASP A 257 6.77 -19.13 -19.49
C ASP A 257 6.32 -18.08 -20.52
N HIS A 258 5.72 -18.54 -21.62
CA HIS A 258 5.35 -17.75 -22.82
C HIS A 258 4.29 -16.64 -22.62
N THR A 259 3.81 -16.41 -21.38
CA THR A 259 2.90 -15.31 -21.01
C THR A 259 3.61 -14.13 -20.34
N THR A 260 4.90 -14.29 -20.03
CA THR A 260 5.73 -13.28 -19.35
C THR A 260 6.87 -12.86 -20.26
N GLU A 261 7.08 -11.54 -20.40
CA GLU A 261 8.25 -10.99 -21.08
C GLU A 261 9.17 -10.41 -20.02
N GLY A 262 10.32 -11.06 -19.77
CA GLY A 262 11.23 -10.68 -18.69
C GLY A 262 10.71 -10.95 -17.28
N GLY A 263 9.76 -11.88 -17.12
CA GLY A 263 9.12 -12.20 -15.83
C GLY A 263 7.94 -11.30 -15.45
N GLU A 264 7.65 -10.27 -16.25
CA GLU A 264 6.50 -9.39 -16.06
C GLU A 264 5.26 -9.91 -16.80
N PRO A 265 4.07 -9.96 -16.15
CA PRO A 265 2.82 -10.27 -16.82
C PRO A 265 2.46 -9.19 -17.84
N VAL A 266 2.25 -9.58 -19.09
CA VAL A 266 1.79 -8.66 -20.15
C VAL A 266 0.28 -8.45 -20.01
N ILE A 267 -0.15 -7.18 -19.96
CA ILE A 267 -1.55 -6.77 -19.85
C ILE A 267 -2.15 -6.59 -21.25
N ILE A 268 -1.50 -5.80 -22.11
CA ILE A 268 -1.89 -5.54 -23.52
C ILE A 268 -0.64 -5.61 -24.38
N ARG A 269 -0.66 -6.34 -25.50
CA ARG A 269 0.47 -6.38 -26.43
C ARG A 269 0.39 -5.26 -27.45
N GLU A 270 1.56 -4.79 -27.87
CA GLU A 270 1.69 -3.90 -29.02
C GLU A 270 1.09 -4.54 -30.27
N GLY A 271 0.19 -3.80 -30.93
CA GLY A 271 -0.59 -4.25 -32.09
C GLY A 271 -1.96 -4.85 -31.76
N ASP A 272 -2.23 -5.20 -30.50
CA ASP A 272 -3.56 -5.68 -30.09
C ASP A 272 -4.58 -4.53 -30.09
N TYR A 273 -5.84 -4.83 -30.35
CA TYR A 273 -6.92 -3.87 -30.21
C TYR A 273 -7.35 -3.76 -28.74
N PRO A 274 -7.52 -2.54 -28.21
CA PRO A 274 -7.93 -2.35 -26.83
C PRO A 274 -9.35 -2.91 -26.63
N SER A 275 -9.49 -3.92 -25.77
CA SER A 275 -10.79 -4.44 -25.31
C SER A 275 -11.47 -3.50 -24.30
N GLY A 276 -10.71 -2.54 -23.78
CA GLY A 276 -11.16 -1.48 -22.90
C GLY A 276 -10.02 -0.54 -22.53
N ILE A 277 -10.33 0.48 -21.74
CA ILE A 277 -9.29 1.25 -21.06
C ILE A 277 -8.85 0.52 -19.79
N VAL A 278 -7.55 0.53 -19.53
CA VAL A 278 -6.97 -0.03 -18.31
C VAL A 278 -6.63 1.12 -17.37
N MET A 279 -7.31 1.20 -16.23
CA MET A 279 -7.05 2.21 -15.21
C MET A 279 -6.23 1.59 -14.08
N ILE A 280 -5.05 2.15 -13.80
CA ILE A 280 -4.19 1.65 -12.73
C ILE A 280 -4.79 2.09 -11.39
N ARG A 281 -5.08 1.14 -10.49
CA ARG A 281 -5.61 1.42 -9.16
C ARG A 281 -4.54 1.37 -8.09
N SER A 282 -3.67 0.36 -8.15
CA SER A 282 -2.47 0.26 -7.32
C SER A 282 -1.38 -0.51 -8.06
N GLY A 283 -0.12 -0.24 -7.74
CA GLY A 283 1.04 -0.79 -8.45
C GLY A 283 1.52 0.08 -9.61
N LEU A 284 2.46 -0.45 -10.38
CA LEU A 284 3.09 0.24 -11.51
C LEU A 284 3.03 -0.65 -12.76
N ALA A 285 2.72 -0.03 -13.91
CA ALA A 285 2.83 -0.69 -15.21
C ALA A 285 3.98 -0.10 -16.01
N ARG A 286 4.64 -0.92 -16.83
CA ARG A 286 5.61 -0.47 -17.82
C ARG A 286 4.93 -0.34 -19.17
N ILE A 287 5.24 0.75 -19.88
CA ILE A 287 4.92 0.91 -21.29
C ILE A 287 6.20 0.69 -22.09
N SER A 288 6.16 -0.24 -23.03
CA SER A 288 7.32 -0.57 -23.87
C SER A 288 6.94 -0.64 -25.35
N GLN A 289 7.89 -0.36 -26.22
CA GLN A 289 7.72 -0.44 -27.67
C GLN A 289 8.84 -1.27 -28.28
N ARG A 290 8.54 -2.02 -29.34
CA ARG A 290 9.56 -2.78 -30.07
C ARG A 290 10.60 -1.84 -30.69
N HIS A 291 11.87 -2.10 -30.42
CA HIS A 291 12.99 -1.32 -30.94
C HIS A 291 14.15 -2.26 -31.31
N TYR A 292 14.43 -2.35 -32.62
CA TYR A 292 15.34 -3.34 -33.21
C TYR A 292 15.01 -4.79 -32.78
N ASN A 293 15.96 -5.49 -32.16
CA ASN A 293 15.83 -6.86 -31.68
C ASN A 293 15.35 -6.95 -30.22
N GLY A 294 15.01 -5.83 -29.59
CA GLY A 294 14.54 -5.77 -28.21
C GLY A 294 13.29 -4.91 -28.07
N ARG A 295 12.92 -4.62 -26.81
CA ARG A 295 11.91 -3.61 -26.48
C ARG A 295 12.57 -2.48 -25.72
N ARG A 296 12.18 -1.25 -26.03
CA ARG A 296 12.57 -0.05 -25.30
C ARG A 296 11.42 0.37 -24.41
N THR A 297 11.71 0.65 -23.14
CA THR A 297 10.72 1.28 -22.27
C THR A 297 10.48 2.72 -22.72
N VAL A 298 9.21 3.07 -22.93
CA VAL A 298 8.80 4.41 -23.37
C VAL A 298 8.10 5.19 -22.25
N GLY A 299 7.69 4.51 -21.18
CA GLY A 299 7.06 5.15 -20.03
C GLY A 299 6.61 4.14 -18.98
N TYR A 300 6.01 4.67 -17.92
CA TYR A 300 5.42 3.90 -16.82
C TYR A 300 4.06 4.50 -16.47
N LEU A 301 3.15 3.68 -15.94
CA LEU A 301 1.87 4.13 -15.41
C LEU A 301 1.77 3.89 -13.90
N SER A 302 1.37 4.92 -13.17
CA SER A 302 1.12 4.93 -11.73
C SER A 302 -0.39 4.99 -11.42
N PRO A 303 -0.81 4.81 -10.16
CA PRO A 303 -2.22 4.84 -9.77
C PRO A 303 -2.95 6.10 -10.23
N GLY A 304 -4.15 5.92 -10.79
CA GLY A 304 -4.98 6.98 -11.37
C GLY A 304 -4.74 7.21 -12.87
N GLN A 305 -3.66 6.68 -13.44
CA GLN A 305 -3.37 6.80 -14.86
C GLN A 305 -4.06 5.71 -15.70
N ILE A 306 -4.25 6.00 -16.99
CA ILE A 306 -5.09 5.20 -17.90
C ILE A 306 -4.28 4.83 -19.15
N PHE A 307 -4.44 3.60 -19.62
CA PHE A 307 -3.91 3.11 -20.90
C PHE A 307 -5.03 2.77 -21.88
N GLY A 308 -4.80 2.95 -23.18
CA GLY A 308 -5.73 2.57 -24.26
C GLY A 308 -6.79 3.61 -24.64
N LEU A 309 -6.88 4.73 -23.90
CA LEU A 309 -7.88 5.76 -24.16
C LEU A 309 -7.66 6.48 -25.49
N ASP A 310 -6.41 6.74 -25.86
CA ASP A 310 -6.08 7.48 -27.08
C ASP A 310 -6.35 6.65 -28.33
N GLU A 311 -6.08 5.34 -28.30
CA GLU A 311 -6.45 4.41 -29.37
C GLU A 311 -7.96 4.35 -29.57
N ILE A 312 -8.74 4.22 -28.49
CA ILE A 312 -10.21 4.19 -28.57
C ILE A 312 -10.76 5.54 -29.09
N ARG A 313 -10.17 6.66 -28.65
CA ARG A 313 -10.55 7.99 -29.15
C ARG A 313 -10.27 8.11 -30.66
N ALA A 314 -9.11 7.64 -31.11
CA ALA A 314 -8.76 7.62 -32.53
C ALA A 314 -9.70 6.72 -33.34
N GLU A 315 -10.10 5.57 -32.81
CA GLU A 315 -11.08 4.67 -33.44
C GLU A 315 -12.45 5.32 -33.58
N VAL A 316 -12.97 5.99 -32.54
CA VAL A 316 -14.24 6.73 -32.60
C VAL A 316 -14.21 7.85 -33.64
N GLN A 317 -13.08 8.53 -33.78
CA GLN A 317 -12.92 9.65 -34.74
C GLN A 317 -12.72 9.17 -36.18
N SER A 318 -11.93 8.11 -36.38
CA SER A 318 -11.57 7.60 -37.72
C SER A 318 -12.55 6.56 -38.26
N LEU A 319 -13.41 6.00 -37.40
CA LEU A 319 -14.29 4.86 -37.70
C LEU A 319 -13.52 3.61 -38.17
N THR A 320 -12.24 3.51 -37.81
CA THR A 320 -11.38 2.37 -38.13
C THR A 320 -10.69 1.86 -36.87
N PRO A 321 -10.62 0.53 -36.66
CA PRO A 321 -9.92 -0.03 -35.51
C PRO A 321 -8.45 0.39 -35.48
N VAL A 322 -8.00 0.88 -34.32
CA VAL A 322 -6.60 1.28 -34.08
C VAL A 322 -6.00 0.34 -33.04
N GLY A 323 -4.96 -0.41 -33.44
CA GLY A 323 -4.20 -1.24 -32.51
C GLY A 323 -3.29 -0.41 -31.61
N CYS A 324 -3.01 -0.91 -30.41
CA CYS A 324 -2.11 -0.28 -29.44
C CYS A 324 -0.71 -0.10 -30.02
N SER A 325 -0.21 1.13 -30.00
CA SER A 325 1.12 1.48 -30.52
C SER A 325 2.28 1.01 -29.62
N THR A 326 1.94 0.63 -28.38
CA THR A 326 2.85 0.23 -27.32
C THR A 326 2.28 -0.96 -26.53
N GLN A 327 3.14 -1.69 -25.83
CA GLN A 327 2.79 -2.77 -24.93
C GLN A 327 2.72 -2.28 -23.49
N LEU A 328 1.75 -2.78 -22.74
CA LEU A 328 1.59 -2.57 -21.30
C LEU A 328 1.91 -3.87 -20.53
N SER A 329 2.85 -3.83 -19.58
CA SER A 329 3.15 -4.94 -18.66
C SER A 329 3.05 -4.51 -17.20
N ALA A 330 2.68 -5.44 -16.31
CA ALA A 330 2.62 -5.19 -14.87
C ALA A 330 4.02 -5.37 -14.23
N ILE A 331 4.44 -4.40 -13.42
CA ILE A 331 5.67 -4.51 -12.63
C ILE A 331 5.29 -4.99 -11.23
N GLY A 332 5.79 -6.17 -10.86
CA GLY A 332 5.48 -6.77 -9.57
C GLY A 332 4.00 -7.09 -9.45
N HIS A 333 3.30 -6.41 -8.52
CA HIS A 333 1.87 -6.56 -8.33
C HIS A 333 1.12 -5.29 -8.73
N LEU A 334 0.07 -5.47 -9.54
CA LEU A 334 -0.73 -4.39 -10.06
C LEU A 334 -2.21 -4.75 -10.01
N ASN A 335 -3.02 -3.85 -9.46
CA ASN A 335 -4.48 -3.91 -9.57
C ASN A 335 -4.94 -2.88 -10.59
N ALA A 336 -5.75 -3.33 -11.54
CA ALA A 336 -6.34 -2.48 -12.55
C ALA A 336 -7.86 -2.66 -12.62
N VAL A 337 -8.50 -1.61 -13.08
CA VAL A 337 -9.92 -1.57 -13.45
C VAL A 337 -9.98 -1.49 -14.96
N LEU A 338 -10.63 -2.47 -15.60
CA LEU A 338 -10.85 -2.47 -17.04
C LEU A 338 -12.28 -1.98 -17.31
N VAL A 339 -12.40 -0.93 -18.13
CA VAL A 339 -13.70 -0.44 -18.61
C VAL A 339 -13.84 -0.83 -20.09
N PRO A 340 -14.84 -1.67 -20.45
CA PRO A 340 -15.00 -2.16 -21.82
C PRO A 340 -15.10 -1.06 -22.89
N THR A 341 -14.49 -1.29 -24.06
CA THR A 341 -14.41 -0.31 -25.16
C THR A 341 -15.77 0.24 -25.56
N ALA A 342 -16.79 -0.61 -25.68
CA ALA A 342 -18.14 -0.20 -26.07
C ALA A 342 -18.73 0.91 -25.15
N LEU A 343 -18.44 0.85 -23.86
CA LEU A 343 -18.92 1.84 -22.88
C LEU A 343 -18.07 3.11 -22.91
N VAL A 344 -16.77 2.98 -23.15
CA VAL A 344 -15.85 4.12 -23.33
C VAL A 344 -16.21 4.90 -24.58
N GLU A 345 -16.52 4.23 -25.68
CA GLU A 345 -16.99 4.90 -26.91
C GLU A 345 -18.28 5.68 -26.69
N GLU A 346 -19.25 5.09 -25.97
CA GLU A 346 -20.51 5.75 -25.64
C GLU A 346 -20.27 7.00 -24.78
N LEU A 347 -19.36 6.91 -23.81
CA LEU A 347 -18.91 8.04 -22.99
C LEU A 347 -18.24 9.14 -23.81
N LEU A 348 -17.34 8.79 -24.74
CA LEU A 348 -16.67 9.75 -25.62
C LEU A 348 -17.66 10.45 -26.56
N LYS A 349 -18.63 9.71 -27.10
CA LYS A 349 -19.73 10.25 -27.91
C LYS A 349 -20.61 11.19 -27.09
N GLN A 350 -20.89 10.85 -25.82
CA GLN A 350 -21.66 11.68 -24.90
C GLN A 350 -20.97 13.02 -24.59
N ASN A 351 -19.66 12.99 -24.33
CA ASN A 351 -18.89 14.18 -23.93
C ASN A 351 -18.55 15.13 -25.10
N GLY A 352 -19.07 14.87 -26.30
CA GLY A 352 -18.97 15.80 -27.43
C GLY A 352 -17.55 16.04 -27.97
N SER A 353 -16.58 15.18 -27.68
CA SER A 353 -15.20 15.28 -28.21
C SER A 353 -15.07 14.80 -29.67
N VAL A 354 -16.06 15.13 -30.49
CA VAL A 354 -16.00 15.04 -31.96
C VAL A 354 -16.11 16.49 -32.50
N GLY A 355 -15.18 17.33 -32.07
CA GLY A 355 -15.01 18.71 -32.55
C GLY A 355 -13.73 18.81 -33.37
N ALA A 356 -13.86 19.10 -34.66
CA ALA A 356 -12.82 19.14 -35.69
C ALA A 356 -11.80 20.31 -35.56
N ALA A 357 -11.32 20.62 -34.36
CA ALA A 357 -10.40 21.75 -34.13
C ALA A 357 -8.91 21.35 -34.00
N ASP A 358 -8.57 20.08 -33.79
CA ASP A 358 -7.16 19.66 -33.57
C ASP A 358 -6.52 18.97 -34.79
N LEU A 359 -7.09 19.15 -35.99
CA LEU A 359 -6.67 18.47 -37.22
C LEU A 359 -5.36 18.99 -37.84
N HIS A 360 -4.54 19.77 -37.13
CA HIS A 360 -3.28 20.29 -37.66
C HIS A 360 -1.97 19.87 -36.95
N GLU A 361 -2.00 18.91 -36.01
CA GLU A 361 -0.76 18.44 -35.34
C GLU A 361 -0.51 16.92 -35.34
N VAL A 362 -1.27 16.13 -36.11
CA VAL A 362 -1.19 14.65 -36.10
C VAL A 362 0.01 14.08 -36.90
N LYS A 363 1.02 14.88 -37.26
CA LYS A 363 2.22 14.37 -37.98
C LYS A 363 3.58 14.69 -37.37
N THR A 364 3.68 15.32 -36.20
CA THR A 364 5.00 15.58 -35.59
C THR A 364 5.08 15.51 -34.05
N HIS A 365 4.01 15.22 -33.32
CA HIS A 365 4.05 15.21 -31.86
C HIS A 365 4.10 13.79 -31.26
N VAL A 366 5.23 13.10 -31.45
CA VAL A 366 5.76 12.08 -30.49
C VAL A 366 6.53 12.79 -29.34
N SER A 367 6.55 14.12 -29.36
CA SER A 367 7.06 15.01 -28.33
C SER A 367 6.00 16.06 -28.06
N ASP A 368 5.59 16.20 -26.80
CA ASP A 368 4.75 17.28 -26.28
C ASP A 368 3.28 17.31 -26.73
N SER A 369 2.46 16.43 -26.14
CA SER A 369 1.17 16.82 -25.55
C SER A 369 0.53 15.62 -24.84
N GLY A 370 0.26 15.75 -23.54
CA GLY A 370 -0.70 14.93 -22.78
C GLY A 370 -0.27 13.52 -22.33
N SER A 371 0.78 12.93 -22.88
CA SER A 371 1.34 11.69 -22.35
C SER A 371 2.13 11.98 -21.08
N ASN A 372 1.55 11.69 -19.91
CA ASN A 372 2.27 11.61 -18.63
C ASN A 372 3.24 10.41 -18.57
N SER A 373 3.87 10.07 -19.70
CA SER A 373 5.01 9.16 -19.77
C SER A 373 6.26 9.92 -19.36
N VAL A 374 6.83 9.55 -18.21
CA VAL A 374 8.12 10.04 -17.74
C VAL A 374 9.20 9.79 -18.80
N LYS A 375 9.69 10.86 -19.44
CA LYS A 375 10.92 10.84 -20.24
C LYS A 375 12.09 11.18 -19.31
N ILE A 376 12.61 10.19 -18.58
CA ILE A 376 13.93 10.35 -17.96
C ILE A 376 14.96 10.25 -19.08
N ASN A 377 15.88 11.21 -19.16
CA ASN A 377 16.91 11.26 -20.21
C ASN A 377 17.92 10.08 -20.12
N ASP A 378 17.84 9.30 -19.05
CA ASP A 378 18.66 8.11 -18.78
C ASP A 378 17.77 6.86 -18.58
N ASP A 379 17.35 6.28 -19.70
CA ASP A 379 16.58 5.02 -19.74
C ASP A 379 17.26 3.90 -18.92
N THR A 380 18.59 3.95 -18.76
CA THR A 380 19.38 2.95 -18.03
C THR A 380 19.14 3.05 -16.52
N LEU A 381 19.21 4.26 -15.97
CA LEU A 381 18.98 4.52 -14.54
C LEU A 381 17.55 4.12 -14.15
N LEU A 382 16.56 4.50 -14.96
CA LEU A 382 15.17 4.15 -14.69
C LEU A 382 14.94 2.63 -14.74
N SER A 383 15.55 1.94 -15.72
CA SER A 383 15.53 0.47 -15.75
C SER A 383 16.11 -0.12 -14.48
N GLN A 384 17.28 0.35 -14.04
CA GLN A 384 17.92 -0.16 -12.83
C GLN A 384 17.09 0.07 -11.56
N LEU A 385 16.44 1.24 -11.42
CA LEU A 385 15.54 1.54 -10.31
C LEU A 385 14.34 0.60 -10.27
N VAL A 386 13.82 0.23 -11.44
CA VAL A 386 12.69 -0.70 -11.56
C VAL A 386 13.14 -2.14 -11.31
N ASP A 387 14.26 -2.56 -11.92
CA ASP A 387 14.80 -3.90 -11.80
C ASP A 387 15.22 -4.22 -10.35
N GLN A 388 15.69 -3.23 -9.61
CA GLN A 388 15.99 -3.37 -8.17
C GLN A 388 14.78 -3.07 -7.27
N ASN A 389 13.61 -2.85 -7.85
CA ASN A 389 12.34 -2.60 -7.16
C ASN A 389 12.34 -1.36 -6.23
N PHE A 390 13.23 -0.38 -6.49
CA PHE A 390 13.25 0.88 -5.75
C PHE A 390 12.03 1.75 -6.02
N VAL A 391 11.33 1.51 -7.13
CA VAL A 391 10.08 2.18 -7.50
C VAL A 391 8.96 2.02 -6.47
N GLN A 392 9.09 1.10 -5.52
CA GLN A 392 8.16 0.98 -4.40
C GLN A 392 8.33 2.11 -3.37
N GLY A 393 9.46 2.81 -3.31
CA GLY A 393 9.76 3.77 -2.25
C GLY A 393 9.00 5.09 -2.40
N THR A 394 8.22 5.48 -1.39
CA THR A 394 7.62 6.82 -1.31
C THR A 394 8.59 7.85 -0.72
N SER A 395 9.70 7.39 -0.14
CA SER A 395 10.77 8.24 0.39
C SER A 395 12.12 7.56 0.21
N LEU A 396 12.49 7.35 -1.05
CA LEU A 396 13.78 6.78 -1.43
C LEU A 396 14.89 7.77 -1.08
N MET A 397 15.82 7.37 -0.19
CA MET A 397 17.04 8.15 0.06
C MET A 397 18.02 7.91 -1.09
N VAL A 398 18.57 9.00 -1.65
CA VAL A 398 19.57 8.95 -2.73
C VAL A 398 20.75 9.82 -2.33
N ILE A 399 21.97 9.35 -2.61
CA ILE A 399 23.22 10.10 -2.44
C ILE A 399 23.90 10.25 -3.80
N ASP A 400 24.01 11.49 -4.28
CA ASP A 400 24.82 11.87 -5.44
C ASP A 400 26.31 11.78 -5.08
N LEU A 401 27.02 10.85 -5.71
CA LEU A 401 28.43 10.59 -5.45
C LEU A 401 29.37 11.63 -6.06
N GLU A 402 28.93 12.41 -7.05
CA GLU A 402 29.73 13.52 -7.59
C GLU A 402 29.76 14.71 -6.64
N ARG A 403 28.68 14.92 -5.89
CA ARG A 403 28.58 15.97 -4.85
C ARG A 403 29.04 15.50 -3.46
N CYS A 404 28.96 14.20 -3.17
CA CYS A 404 29.25 13.67 -1.84
C CYS A 404 30.75 13.65 -1.52
N THR A 405 31.16 14.43 -0.52
CA THR A 405 32.55 14.45 0.00
C THR A 405 32.82 13.40 1.10
N ARG A 406 31.83 12.58 1.45
CA ARG A 406 31.92 11.56 2.52
C ARG A 406 32.29 12.11 3.90
N CYS A 407 31.83 13.33 4.24
CA CYS A 407 32.08 13.99 5.54
C CYS A 407 31.32 13.39 6.75
N ASP A 408 30.43 12.42 6.51
CA ASP A 408 29.57 11.75 7.51
C ASP A 408 28.64 12.67 8.33
N ASP A 409 28.38 13.90 7.87
CA ASP A 409 27.42 14.80 8.53
C ASP A 409 26.00 14.22 8.54
N CYS A 410 25.58 13.55 7.46
CA CYS A 410 24.27 12.90 7.39
C CYS A 410 24.11 11.78 8.43
N VAL A 411 25.16 10.99 8.66
CA VAL A 411 25.18 9.90 9.65
C VAL A 411 25.17 10.47 11.07
N ARG A 412 26.02 11.47 11.34
CA ARG A 412 26.10 12.14 12.65
C ARG A 412 24.79 12.85 13.01
N ALA A 413 24.15 13.50 12.06
CA ALA A 413 22.87 14.16 12.26
C ALA A 413 21.75 13.16 12.57
N CYS A 414 21.69 12.04 11.84
CA CYS A 414 20.73 10.98 12.13
C CYS A 414 20.96 10.37 13.51
N SER A 415 22.21 10.03 13.84
CA SER A 415 22.59 9.53 15.16
C SER A 415 22.16 10.50 16.28
N THR A 416 22.41 11.80 16.11
CA THR A 416 22.01 12.83 17.08
C THR A 416 20.51 12.96 17.22
N ALA A 417 19.75 12.85 16.12
CA ALA A 417 18.29 12.92 16.16
C ALA A 417 17.65 11.74 16.91
N HIS A 418 18.37 10.61 17.01
CA HIS A 418 17.87 9.35 17.55
C HIS A 418 18.75 8.77 18.66
N ASP A 419 19.12 9.58 19.66
CA ASP A 419 19.81 9.11 20.87
C ASP A 419 21.07 8.27 20.59
N ASN A 420 21.93 8.79 19.70
CA ASN A 420 23.15 8.15 19.20
C ASN A 420 22.94 6.89 18.34
N ASN A 421 21.73 6.65 17.85
CA ASN A 421 21.40 5.52 16.98
C ASN A 421 21.13 5.95 15.52
N PRO A 422 22.10 5.84 14.59
CA PRO A 422 21.85 6.09 13.19
C PRO A 422 20.91 5.03 12.59
N ARG A 423 19.81 5.48 11.99
CA ARG A 423 18.73 4.63 11.46
C ARG A 423 18.87 4.27 9.97
N PHE A 424 20.05 4.49 9.40
CA PHE A 424 20.43 4.06 8.05
C PHE A 424 21.93 3.75 7.99
N ILE A 425 22.35 3.01 6.96
CA ILE A 425 23.76 2.73 6.67
C ILE A 425 24.11 3.36 5.33
N ARG A 426 25.22 4.12 5.26
CA ARG A 426 25.74 4.75 4.04
C ARG A 426 26.47 3.73 3.14
N HIS A 427 25.75 2.67 2.79
CA HIS A 427 26.17 1.58 1.92
C HIS A 427 24.95 1.13 1.10
N GLY A 428 25.13 0.69 -0.13
CA GLY A 428 24.05 0.22 -0.98
C GLY A 428 24.45 0.21 -2.46
N PRO A 429 23.55 -0.19 -3.37
CA PRO A 429 23.83 -0.21 -4.79
C PRO A 429 24.11 1.19 -5.34
N ILE A 430 24.97 1.22 -6.35
CA ILE A 430 25.33 2.42 -7.10
C ILE A 430 24.71 2.29 -8.49
N LEU A 431 23.84 3.24 -8.84
CA LEU A 431 23.14 3.36 -10.11
C LEU A 431 23.65 4.63 -10.80
N ASN A 432 24.51 4.48 -11.80
CA ASN A 432 25.34 5.55 -12.35
C ASN A 432 26.09 6.34 -11.26
N GLN A 433 25.83 7.64 -11.10
CA GLN A 433 26.44 8.46 -10.05
C GLN A 433 25.68 8.45 -8.72
N TYR A 434 24.53 7.77 -8.64
CA TYR A 434 23.67 7.80 -7.46
C TYR A 434 23.83 6.52 -6.63
N MET A 435 24.05 6.67 -5.32
CA MET A 435 23.98 5.57 -4.36
C MET A 435 22.63 5.57 -3.67
N VAL A 436 21.99 4.40 -3.62
CA VAL A 436 20.79 4.18 -2.80
C VAL A 436 21.22 3.50 -1.50
N PRO A 437 21.40 4.22 -0.39
CA PRO A 437 21.84 3.63 0.87
C PRO A 437 20.78 2.70 1.49
N ASN A 438 21.22 1.78 2.36
CA ASN A 438 20.39 0.93 3.21
C ASN A 438 19.63 1.80 4.25
N SER A 439 18.56 2.43 3.79
CA SER A 439 17.59 3.24 4.54
C SER A 439 16.18 2.72 4.24
N CYS A 440 15.23 2.91 5.16
CA CYS A 440 13.84 2.59 4.86
C CYS A 440 13.33 3.47 3.71
N LEU A 441 12.71 2.82 2.71
CA LEU A 441 12.10 3.44 1.54
C LEU A 441 10.67 3.94 1.79
N HIS A 442 10.07 3.58 2.92
CA HIS A 442 8.65 3.83 3.22
C HIS A 442 7.68 3.23 2.19
N CYS A 443 8.10 2.08 1.61
CA CYS A 443 7.51 1.42 0.45
C CYS A 443 5.99 1.51 0.38
N VAL A 444 5.41 1.84 -0.77
CA VAL A 444 3.96 1.76 -1.04
C VAL A 444 3.42 0.41 -0.59
N ASP A 445 4.10 -0.66 -0.97
CA ASP A 445 3.83 -2.01 -0.52
C ASP A 445 4.86 -2.52 0.50
N PRO A 446 4.62 -2.37 1.82
CA PRO A 446 5.60 -2.74 2.83
C PRO A 446 5.45 -4.18 3.30
N ILE A 447 6.30 -5.05 2.76
CA ILE A 447 6.43 -6.46 3.20
C ILE A 447 6.67 -6.56 4.71
N CYS A 448 7.46 -5.65 5.28
CA CYS A 448 7.75 -5.63 6.72
C CYS A 448 6.50 -5.47 7.60
N MET A 449 5.48 -4.78 7.10
CA MET A 449 4.20 -4.63 7.79
C MET A 449 3.31 -5.87 7.62
N ILE A 450 3.37 -6.54 6.46
CA ILE A 450 2.67 -7.80 6.21
C ILE A 450 3.11 -8.88 7.19
N GLU A 451 4.43 -8.98 7.35
CA GLU A 451 5.08 -10.08 8.03
C GLU A 451 5.19 -9.85 9.55
N CYS A 452 4.69 -8.73 10.06
CA CYS A 452 4.73 -8.42 11.48
C CYS A 452 3.58 -9.12 12.24
N PRO A 453 3.84 -10.15 13.05
CA PRO A 453 2.78 -10.92 13.70
C PRO A 453 2.01 -10.14 14.77
N THR A 454 2.61 -9.07 15.31
CA THR A 454 2.00 -8.23 16.35
C THR A 454 1.38 -6.95 15.81
N GLY A 455 1.56 -6.65 14.52
CA GLY A 455 1.17 -5.35 13.95
C GLY A 455 1.97 -4.17 14.50
N ALA A 456 3.19 -4.42 15.00
CA ALA A 456 4.06 -3.37 15.53
C ALA A 456 4.53 -2.39 14.44
N ILE A 457 4.62 -2.83 13.20
CA ILE A 457 4.92 -1.95 12.06
C ILE A 457 3.59 -1.50 11.47
N PHE A 458 3.42 -0.19 11.27
CA PHE A 458 2.19 0.40 10.73
C PHE A 458 2.52 1.66 9.93
N ARG A 459 1.60 2.11 9.07
CA ARG A 459 1.72 3.39 8.37
C ARG A 459 0.98 4.49 9.15
N ASP A 460 1.63 5.62 9.35
CA ASP A 460 1.07 6.83 9.96
C ASP A 460 0.10 7.56 9.02
N PHE A 461 -0.88 8.22 9.59
CA PHE A 461 -2.05 8.77 8.90
C PHE A 461 -1.87 10.20 8.45
N ALA A 462 -1.15 10.98 9.27
CA ALA A 462 -0.91 12.37 8.98
C ALA A 462 0.10 12.49 7.84
N GLN A 463 1.10 11.60 7.83
CA GLN A 463 2.27 11.74 6.95
C GLN A 463 2.42 10.59 5.95
N GLY A 464 1.75 9.44 6.15
CA GLY A 464 1.91 8.28 5.27
C GLY A 464 3.17 7.46 5.55
N ASP A 465 3.85 7.73 6.66
CA ASP A 465 5.14 7.14 7.00
C ASP A 465 5.02 5.77 7.64
N ILE A 466 5.89 4.83 7.30
CA ILE A 466 5.93 3.54 7.98
C ILE A 466 6.70 3.72 9.29
N ILE A 467 6.15 3.28 10.40
CA ILE A 467 6.72 3.44 11.75
C ILE A 467 6.69 2.11 12.47
N ILE A 468 7.65 1.90 13.38
CA ILE A 468 7.67 0.76 14.30
C ILE A 468 7.21 1.24 15.68
N ASN A 469 6.12 0.68 16.18
CA ASN A 469 5.74 0.79 17.57
C ASN A 469 6.63 -0.12 18.41
N GLU A 470 7.53 0.51 19.15
CA GLU A 470 8.50 -0.15 20.01
C GLU A 470 7.83 -0.90 21.17
N GLN A 471 6.63 -0.51 21.59
CA GLN A 471 5.92 -1.14 22.70
C GLN A 471 5.31 -2.49 22.31
N THR A 472 4.94 -2.66 21.05
CA THR A 472 4.34 -3.91 20.53
C THR A 472 5.32 -4.76 19.73
N CYS A 473 6.54 -4.25 19.51
CA CYS A 473 7.62 -4.99 18.87
C CYS A 473 8.19 -6.05 19.81
N ILE A 474 7.99 -7.33 19.47
CA ILE A 474 8.48 -8.48 20.26
C ILE A 474 9.85 -8.99 19.84
N GLY A 475 10.53 -8.33 18.89
CA GLY A 475 11.89 -8.73 18.51
C GLY A 475 11.99 -9.96 17.60
N CYS A 476 10.91 -10.42 16.96
CA CYS A 476 10.90 -11.69 16.18
C CYS A 476 11.75 -11.68 14.90
N ALA A 477 12.33 -10.55 14.51
CA ALA A 477 13.20 -10.37 13.33
C ALA A 477 12.60 -10.66 11.94
N GLN A 478 11.36 -11.14 11.82
CA GLN A 478 10.73 -11.45 10.52
C GLN A 478 10.76 -10.25 9.54
N CYS A 479 10.47 -9.05 10.04
CA CYS A 479 10.52 -7.82 9.25
C CYS A 479 11.93 -7.48 8.73
N ALA A 480 12.97 -7.78 9.50
CA ALA A 480 14.36 -7.54 9.10
C ALA A 480 14.79 -8.54 8.03
N SER A 481 14.49 -9.82 8.23
CA SER A 481 14.82 -10.91 7.29
C SER A 481 14.12 -10.76 5.93
N ASN A 482 12.91 -10.20 5.91
CA ASN A 482 12.11 -10.10 4.70
C ASN A 482 12.19 -8.72 4.02
N CYS A 483 13.02 -7.79 4.52
CA CYS A 483 13.21 -6.50 3.88
C CYS A 483 14.17 -6.66 2.69
N PRO A 484 13.72 -6.48 1.43
CA PRO A 484 14.59 -6.68 0.26
C PRO A 484 15.69 -5.61 0.11
N PHE A 485 15.63 -4.56 0.92
CA PHE A 485 16.54 -3.42 0.89
C PHE A 485 17.50 -3.38 2.10
N ASP A 486 17.47 -4.41 2.96
CA ASP A 486 18.22 -4.49 4.22
C ASP A 486 18.09 -3.21 5.08
N ALA A 487 16.90 -2.63 5.07
CA ALA A 487 16.62 -1.32 5.66
C ALA A 487 16.17 -1.37 7.13
N ILE A 488 15.98 -2.58 7.67
CA ILE A 488 15.52 -2.83 9.04
C ILE A 488 16.59 -3.61 9.78
N ARG A 489 16.96 -3.13 10.97
CA ARG A 489 17.99 -3.74 11.81
C ARG A 489 17.40 -4.23 13.12
N MET A 490 17.96 -5.31 13.64
CA MET A 490 17.69 -5.75 15.01
C MET A 490 18.74 -5.17 15.94
N VAL A 491 18.31 -4.59 17.06
CA VAL A 491 19.16 -3.90 18.03
C VAL A 491 18.83 -4.33 19.45
N ASP A 492 19.87 -4.51 20.27
CA ASP A 492 19.72 -4.81 21.69
C ASP A 492 19.18 -3.59 22.43
N ILE A 493 18.07 -3.75 23.17
CA ILE A 493 17.46 -2.64 23.91
C ILE A 493 18.09 -2.48 25.30
N ARG A 494 18.16 -1.23 25.75
CA ARG A 494 18.76 -0.86 27.03
C ARG A 494 17.76 -0.17 27.95
N ASP A 495 17.93 -0.38 29.25
CA ASP A 495 17.20 0.35 30.29
C ASP A 495 17.67 1.81 30.41
N SER A 496 16.99 2.60 31.24
CA SER A 496 17.32 4.00 31.51
C SER A 496 18.72 4.23 32.13
N LYS A 497 19.39 3.17 32.58
CA LYS A 497 20.75 3.19 33.11
C LYS A 497 21.79 2.73 32.07
N GLY A 498 21.34 2.33 30.88
CA GLY A 498 22.20 1.86 29.79
C GLY A 498 22.56 0.37 29.86
N ASN A 499 21.90 -0.42 30.72
CA ASN A 499 22.12 -1.87 30.79
C ASN A 499 21.26 -2.58 29.75
N ILE A 500 21.81 -3.63 29.12
CA ILE A 500 21.05 -4.49 28.19
C ILE A 500 19.90 -5.16 28.96
N ILE A 501 18.69 -5.04 28.42
CA ILE A 501 17.53 -5.75 28.93
C ILE A 501 17.59 -7.18 28.40
N VAL A 502 17.47 -8.15 29.28
CA VAL A 502 17.55 -9.57 28.93
C VAL A 502 16.22 -10.28 29.18
N ASP A 503 15.95 -11.32 28.39
CA ASP A 503 14.79 -12.17 28.57
C ASP A 503 14.91 -12.95 29.89
N SER A 504 13.82 -13.01 30.65
CA SER A 504 13.80 -13.59 32.00
C SER A 504 14.05 -15.10 32.03
N LYS A 505 13.77 -15.82 30.93
CA LYS A 505 13.91 -17.27 30.83
C LYS A 505 15.25 -17.67 30.22
N THR A 506 15.62 -17.05 29.11
CA THR A 506 16.79 -17.41 28.30
C THR A 506 18.04 -16.64 28.67
N ARG A 507 17.90 -15.51 29.39
CA ARG A 507 18.98 -14.55 29.70
C ARG A 507 19.67 -13.97 28.46
N SER A 508 19.06 -14.12 27.28
CA SER A 508 19.54 -13.51 26.05
C SER A 508 19.13 -12.02 25.98
N PRO A 509 19.91 -11.15 25.31
CA PRO A 509 19.50 -9.78 25.04
C PRO A 509 18.14 -9.73 24.35
N LEU A 510 17.23 -8.88 24.85
CA LEU A 510 16.03 -8.54 24.11
C LEU A 510 16.43 -7.64 22.95
N THR A 511 16.00 -8.04 21.75
CA THR A 511 16.22 -7.26 20.54
C THR A 511 14.92 -6.65 20.06
N GLN A 512 14.99 -5.49 19.42
CA GLN A 512 13.86 -4.87 18.73
C GLN A 512 14.28 -4.39 17.34
N ALA A 513 13.28 -4.24 16.46
CA ALA A 513 13.52 -3.73 15.13
C ALA A 513 13.66 -2.20 15.14
N THR A 514 14.62 -1.67 14.40
CA THR A 514 14.83 -0.24 14.15
C THR A 514 14.98 0.02 12.65
N LYS A 515 14.51 1.18 12.19
CA LYS A 515 14.59 1.65 10.82
C LYS A 515 14.41 3.17 10.76
N CYS A 516 14.75 3.80 9.64
CA CYS A 516 14.42 5.21 9.38
C CYS A 516 12.90 5.45 9.56
N ASP A 517 12.56 6.51 10.28
CA ASP A 517 11.20 6.99 10.57
C ASP A 517 10.99 8.43 10.05
N LEU A 518 11.85 8.86 9.12
CA LEU A 518 11.88 10.21 8.52
C LEU A 518 12.02 11.34 9.54
N CYS A 519 12.51 11.04 10.74
CA CYS A 519 12.57 12.01 11.83
C CYS A 519 11.20 12.66 12.08
N ILE A 520 10.12 11.87 12.07
CA ILE A 520 8.73 12.33 12.21
C ILE A 520 8.48 13.19 13.47
N ASP A 521 9.31 13.03 14.50
CA ASP A 521 9.26 13.81 15.73
C ASP A 521 10.00 15.16 15.64
N GLN A 522 10.65 15.48 14.52
CA GLN A 522 11.42 16.70 14.28
C GLN A 522 10.67 17.66 13.34
N LYS A 523 10.56 18.94 13.72
CA LYS A 523 9.91 19.97 12.87
C LYS A 523 10.52 20.14 11.48
N GLY A 524 11.82 19.88 11.35
CA GLY A 524 12.54 20.04 10.08
C GLY A 524 12.54 18.77 9.22
N GLY A 525 11.85 17.71 9.62
CA GLY A 525 11.93 16.41 8.94
C GLY A 525 13.34 15.80 9.00
N PRO A 526 13.72 14.97 8.01
CA PRO A 526 14.93 14.13 8.04
C PRO A 526 16.20 14.92 8.35
N ALA A 527 16.79 14.67 9.52
CA ALA A 527 18.00 15.36 9.95
C ALA A 527 19.21 15.04 9.03
N CYS A 528 19.26 13.82 8.49
CA CYS A 528 20.33 13.38 7.59
C CYS A 528 20.39 14.17 6.29
N GLU A 529 19.23 14.53 5.72
CA GLU A 529 19.10 15.28 4.48
C GLU A 529 19.50 16.74 4.70
N ARG A 530 18.91 17.40 5.71
CA ARG A 530 19.22 18.79 6.05
C ARG A 530 20.67 19.02 6.47
N ALA A 531 21.35 17.99 6.98
CA ALA A 531 22.73 18.10 7.42
C ALA A 531 23.74 18.00 6.28
N CYS A 532 23.34 17.68 5.05
CA CYS A 532 24.27 17.57 3.94
C CYS A 532 24.75 18.97 3.49
N PRO A 533 26.03 19.34 3.68
CA PRO A 533 26.52 20.67 3.31
C PRO A 533 26.70 20.84 1.79
N HIS A 534 26.60 19.77 1.02
CA HIS A 534 26.85 19.73 -0.42
C HIS A 534 25.58 19.44 -1.24
N ASP A 535 24.41 19.39 -0.61
CA ASP A 535 23.15 19.03 -1.27
C ASP A 535 23.27 17.71 -2.07
N ALA A 536 24.05 16.77 -1.52
CA ALA A 536 24.37 15.50 -2.13
C ALA A 536 23.41 14.38 -1.70
N LEU A 537 22.70 14.54 -0.57
CA LEU A 537 21.71 13.58 -0.09
C LEU A 537 20.33 14.21 -0.22
N PHE A 538 19.43 13.55 -0.93
CA PHE A 538 18.05 13.97 -1.13
C PHE A 538 17.10 12.78 -1.09
N ARG A 539 15.79 13.06 -1.01
CA ARG A 539 14.73 12.05 -1.06
C ARG A 539 13.85 12.18 -2.29
N VAL A 540 13.38 11.04 -2.80
CA VAL A 540 12.51 10.95 -3.97
C VAL A 540 11.28 10.10 -3.63
N ASP A 541 10.09 10.61 -3.91
CA ASP A 541 8.88 9.81 -3.98
C ASP A 541 8.78 9.18 -5.37
N MET A 542 8.98 7.86 -5.43
CA MET A 542 8.93 7.13 -6.70
C MET A 542 7.51 7.01 -7.28
N GLN A 543 6.48 7.43 -6.54
CA GLN A 543 5.11 7.53 -7.05
C GLN A 543 4.86 8.85 -7.79
N ASP A 544 5.70 9.86 -7.58
CA ASP A 544 5.63 11.13 -8.28
C ASP A 544 6.59 11.14 -9.47
N ALA A 545 6.03 10.78 -10.62
CA ALA A 545 6.67 10.81 -11.93
C ALA A 545 7.43 12.12 -12.23
N ALA A 546 6.87 13.27 -11.85
CA ALA A 546 7.49 14.56 -12.11
C ALA A 546 8.69 14.79 -11.20
N GLN A 547 8.56 14.45 -9.91
CA GLN A 547 9.65 14.54 -8.95
C GLN A 547 10.82 13.62 -9.31
N VAL A 548 10.54 12.40 -9.76
CA VAL A 548 11.56 11.45 -10.22
C VAL A 548 12.34 12.04 -11.40
N GLY A 549 11.65 12.57 -12.40
CA GLY A 549 12.29 13.21 -13.56
C GLY A 549 13.19 14.39 -13.17
N GLU A 550 12.71 15.26 -12.27
CA GLU A 550 13.49 16.39 -11.78
C GLU A 550 14.72 15.94 -10.98
N ALA A 551 14.55 15.02 -10.02
CA ALA A 551 15.59 14.60 -9.09
C ALA A 551 16.80 13.97 -9.80
N PHE A 552 16.56 13.17 -10.83
CA PHE A 552 17.60 12.46 -11.57
C PHE A 552 18.10 13.19 -12.82
N SER A 553 17.67 14.44 -13.04
CA SER A 553 18.20 15.33 -14.09
C SER A 553 19.15 16.41 -13.56
N ARG A 554 19.50 16.35 -12.27
CA ARG A 554 20.25 17.38 -11.51
C ARG A 554 21.75 17.39 -11.72
#